data_AF-N1WP33-F1
#
_entry.id   AF-N1WP33-F1
#
_cell.length_a   1.000
_cell.length_b   1.000
_cell.length_c   1.000
_cell.angle_alpha   90.00
_cell.angle_beta   90.00
_cell.angle_gamma   90.00
#
_symmetry.space_group_name_H-M   'P 1'
#
loop_
_entity.id
_entity.type
_entity.pdbx_description
1 polymer ?
#
loop_
_entity_poly.entity_id
_entity_poly.type
_entity_poly.pdbx_seq_one_letter_code
_entity_poly.pdbx_strand_id
1 'polypeptide(L)'
;MDLVRFERQVPKKFFKYLENTEGIYEVRVITTFKSIRILCFFDHGYLVVLANCFIKNTQKTPKKEIKLAEKLKEEYLEDKNE
;
A
#
# COMPACT_ATOMS: atom_id res chain seq x y z
N MET A 1 12.50 9.15 17.90
CA MET A 1 11.29 9.54 17.11
C MET A 1 11.74 10.40 15.92
N ASP A 2 12.89 10.07 15.33
CA ASP A 2 13.73 11.04 14.62
C ASP A 2 13.69 10.85 13.10
N LEU A 3 13.16 9.70 12.63
CA LEU A 3 13.06 9.39 11.20
C LEU A 3 12.12 10.34 10.45
N VAL A 4 11.03 10.77 11.08
CA VAL A 4 10.04 11.69 10.48
C VAL A 4 10.60 13.11 10.32
N ARG A 5 11.66 13.45 11.06
CA ARG A 5 12.17 14.82 11.16
C ARG A 5 13.18 15.21 10.07
N PHE A 6 13.77 14.23 9.37
CA PHE A 6 14.85 14.49 8.39
C PHE A 6 14.65 13.85 7.01
N GLU A 7 13.76 12.86 6.87
CA GLU A 7 13.53 12.17 5.60
C GLU A 7 12.46 12.88 4.76
N ARG A 8 12.82 13.34 3.56
CA ARG A 8 11.87 13.98 2.62
C ARG A 8 10.87 13.00 2.01
N GLN A 9 11.21 11.71 1.97
CA GLN A 9 10.38 10.66 1.38
C GLN A 9 10.43 9.41 2.27
N VAL A 10 9.34 8.65 2.30
CA VAL A 10 9.29 7.41 3.07
C VAL A 10 10.24 6.38 2.45
N PRO A 11 11.20 5.82 3.21
CA PRO A 11 12.13 4.84 2.67
C PRO A 11 11.45 3.60 2.07
N LYS A 12 12.02 3.07 0.98
CA LYS A 12 11.51 1.87 0.27
C LYS A 12 11.31 0.64 1.16
N LYS A 13 12.01 0.56 2.30
CA LYS A 13 11.87 -0.52 3.29
C LYS A 13 10.53 -0.48 4.05
N PHE A 14 9.87 0.68 4.10
CA PHE A 14 8.57 0.88 4.76
C PHE A 14 7.44 1.13 3.77
N PHE A 15 7.73 1.71 2.62
CA PHE A 15 6.73 2.03 1.61
C PHE A 15 7.27 1.68 0.23
N LYS A 16 6.68 0.69 -0.45
CA LYS A 16 7.24 0.12 -1.68
C LYS A 16 6.20 0.05 -2.78
N TYR A 17 6.55 0.51 -3.97
CA TYR A 17 5.78 0.25 -5.19
C TYR A 17 5.79 -1.24 -5.58
N LEU A 18 4.63 -1.80 -5.93
CA LEU A 18 4.51 -3.15 -6.47
C LEU A 18 4.60 -3.10 -8.00
N GLU A 19 5.69 -3.63 -8.55
CA GLU A 19 5.88 -3.75 -10.00
C GLU A 19 4.83 -4.69 -10.62
N ASN A 20 4.42 -4.39 -11.86
CA ASN A 20 3.37 -5.11 -12.58
C ASN A 20 1.99 -5.09 -11.88
N THR A 21 1.66 -3.94 -11.29
CA THR A 21 0.32 -3.64 -10.74
C THR A 21 -0.13 -2.29 -11.27
N GLU A 22 -1.43 -2.04 -11.26
CA GLU A 22 -2.01 -0.77 -11.71
C GLU A 22 -1.88 0.33 -10.64
N GLY A 23 -0.64 0.69 -10.29
CA GLY A 23 -0.36 1.81 -9.38
C GLY A 23 -0.46 1.45 -7.89
N ILE A 24 -0.28 0.18 -7.52
CA ILE A 24 -0.38 -0.27 -6.11
C ILE A 24 0.95 -0.15 -5.38
N TYR A 25 0.88 0.31 -4.14
CA TYR A 25 1.97 0.42 -3.19
C TYR A 25 1.68 -0.45 -1.95
N GLU A 26 2.73 -0.94 -1.30
CA GLU A 26 2.63 -1.63 -0.01
C GLU A 26 3.25 -0.78 1.11
N VAL A 27 2.48 -0.55 2.18
CA VAL A 27 2.99 -0.14 3.48
C VAL A 27 3.42 -1.38 4.24
N ARG A 28 4.65 -1.37 4.74
CA ARG A 28 5.28 -2.49 5.46
C ARG A 28 5.28 -2.19 6.95
N VAL A 29 4.37 -2.84 7.67
CA VAL A 29 4.29 -2.76 9.13
C VAL A 29 4.88 -4.03 9.71
N ILE A 30 5.98 -3.91 10.44
CA ILE A 30 6.68 -5.04 11.06
C ILE A 30 6.70 -4.82 12.56
N THR A 31 6.08 -5.73 13.31
CA THR A 31 6.15 -5.80 14.77
C THR A 31 6.83 -7.08 15.19
N THR A 32 7.12 -7.23 16.50
CA THR A 32 7.68 -8.46 17.07
C THR A 32 6.86 -9.70 16.74
N PHE A 33 5.53 -9.55 16.62
CA PHE A 33 4.61 -10.66 16.48
C PHE A 33 4.01 -10.80 15.08
N LYS A 34 3.93 -9.71 14.31
CA LYS A 34 3.20 -9.70 13.04
C LYS A 34 3.94 -8.90 11.98
N SER A 35 3.95 -9.45 10.78
CA SER A 35 4.36 -8.75 9.57
C SER A 35 3.09 -8.45 8.78
N ILE A 36 2.66 -7.19 8.77
CA ILE A 36 1.42 -6.75 8.13
C ILE A 36 1.79 -5.97 6.86
N ARG A 37 1.03 -6.17 5.80
CA ARG A 37 1.11 -5.36 4.58
C ARG A 37 -0.24 -4.69 4.37
N ILE A 38 -0.20 -3.39 4.11
CA ILE A 38 -1.36 -2.62 3.71
C ILE A 38 -1.12 -2.24 2.26
N LEU A 39 -2.02 -2.64 1.36
CA LEU A 39 -1.99 -2.20 -0.02
C LEU A 39 -2.75 -0.89 -0.14
N CYS A 40 -2.20 0.00 -0.94
CA CYS A 40 -2.68 1.37 -1.08
C CYS A 40 -2.34 1.91 -2.46
N PHE A 41 -2.94 3.04 -2.80
CA PHE A 41 -2.66 3.76 -4.02
C PHE A 41 -2.65 5.26 -3.74
N PHE A 42 -2.01 6.01 -4.64
CA PHE A 42 -2.08 7.46 -4.61
C PHE A 42 -3.34 7.94 -5.31
N ASP A 43 -3.97 8.91 -4.70
CA ASP A 43 -4.99 9.75 -5.31
C ASP A 43 -4.48 11.20 -5.29
N HIS A 44 -4.69 11.95 -6.37
CA HIS A 44 -4.34 13.37 -6.53
C HIS A 44 -3.18 13.91 -5.66
N GLY A 45 -1.95 13.86 -6.18
CA GLY A 45 -0.77 14.43 -5.53
C GLY A 45 -0.26 13.58 -4.37
N TYR A 46 -0.60 13.95 -3.14
CA TYR A 46 -0.04 13.36 -1.91
C TYR A 46 -1.06 12.56 -1.07
N LEU A 47 -2.30 12.40 -1.54
CA LEU A 47 -3.29 11.59 -0.82
C LEU A 47 -2.98 10.11 -1.05
N VAL A 48 -2.87 9.34 0.03
CA VAL A 48 -2.67 7.89 0.01
C VAL A 48 -3.94 7.24 0.53
N VAL A 49 -4.59 6.43 -0.30
CA VAL A 49 -5.80 5.68 0.04
C VAL A 49 -5.41 4.24 0.38
N LEU A 50 -5.75 3.79 1.58
CA LEU A 50 -5.51 2.43 2.05
C LEU A 50 -6.67 1.53 1.61
N ALA A 51 -6.38 0.53 0.78
CA ALA A 51 -7.41 -0.33 0.17
C ALA A 51 -7.69 -1.57 1.03
N ASN A 52 -6.69 -2.43 1.22
CA ASN A 52 -6.82 -3.68 1.99
C ASN A 52 -5.54 -4.00 2.77
N CYS A 53 -5.65 -4.87 3.78
CA CYS A 53 -4.51 -5.30 4.57
C CYS A 53 -4.51 -6.81 4.81
N PHE A 54 -3.32 -7.38 4.97
CA PHE A 54 -3.15 -8.80 5.26
C PHE A 54 -1.92 -9.06 6.13
N ILE A 55 -1.96 -10.18 6.86
CA ILE A 55 -0.79 -10.69 7.59
C ILE A 55 0.07 -11.48 6.59
N LYS A 56 1.32 -11.06 6.42
CA LYS A 56 2.28 -11.67 5.51
C LYS A 56 2.81 -12.97 6.11
N ASN A 57 2.16 -14.07 5.74
CA ASN A 57 2.64 -15.44 6.00
C ASN A 57 3.41 -16.04 4.83
N THR A 58 3.43 -15.37 3.67
CA THR A 58 4.06 -15.82 2.42
C THR A 58 5.20 -14.90 1.99
N GLN A 59 6.18 -15.40 1.22
CA GLN A 59 7.31 -14.59 0.74
C GLN A 59 6.88 -13.45 -0.21
N LYS A 60 5.97 -13.76 -1.14
CA LYS A 60 5.40 -12.80 -2.11
C LYS A 60 4.02 -12.32 -1.65
N THR A 61 3.67 -11.11 -2.04
CA THR A 61 2.32 -10.56 -1.90
C THR A 61 1.34 -11.46 -2.66
N PRO A 62 0.30 -12.01 -2.01
CA PRO A 62 -0.64 -12.88 -2.68
C PRO A 62 -1.34 -12.15 -3.83
N LYS A 63 -1.43 -12.78 -5.01
CA LYS A 63 -2.09 -12.17 -6.19
C LYS A 63 -3.54 -11.77 -5.92
N LYS A 64 -4.24 -12.51 -5.05
CA LYS A 64 -5.63 -12.20 -4.66
C LYS A 64 -5.74 -10.84 -3.99
N GLU A 65 -4.80 -10.50 -3.09
CA GLU A 65 -4.79 -9.22 -2.39
C GLU A 65 -4.50 -8.06 -3.34
N ILE A 66 -3.62 -8.27 -4.33
CA ILE A 66 -3.31 -7.27 -5.36
C ILE A 66 -4.56 -6.99 -6.20
N LYS A 67 -5.21 -8.04 -6.73
CA LYS A 67 -6.44 -7.88 -7.52
C LYS A 67 -7.55 -7.18 -6.75
N LEU A 68 -7.66 -7.45 -5.45
CA LEU A 68 -8.62 -6.77 -4.59
C LEU A 68 -8.28 -5.28 -4.45
N ALA A 69 -7.00 -4.94 -4.26
CA ALA A 69 -6.56 -3.56 -4.18
C ALA A 69 -6.83 -2.77 -5.48
N GLU A 70 -6.57 -3.39 -6.64
CA GLU A 70 -6.84 -2.81 -7.96
C GLU A 70 -8.33 -2.57 -8.15
N LYS A 71 -9.17 -3.56 -7.83
CA LYS A 71 -10.62 -3.41 -7.88
C LYS A 71 -11.13 -2.28 -6.97
N LEU A 72 -10.66 -2.23 -5.72
CA LEU A 72 -11.07 -1.18 -4.77
C LEU A 72 -10.62 0.22 -5.22
N LYS A 73 -9.49 0.31 -5.92
CA LYS A 73 -9.02 1.56 -6.53
C LYS A 73 -9.96 2.00 -7.66
N GLU A 74 -10.35 1.09 -8.53
CA GLU A 74 -11.29 1.37 -9.62
C GLU A 74 -12.62 1.88 -9.06
N GLU A 75 -13.22 1.15 -8.12
CA GLU A 75 -14.47 1.52 -7.44
C GLU A 75 -14.36 2.92 -6.78
N TYR A 76 -13.25 3.19 -6.05
CA TYR A 76 -13.02 4.49 -5.44
C TYR A 76 -12.95 5.64 -6.46
N LEU A 77 -12.32 5.42 -7.61
CA LEU A 77 -12.19 6.44 -8.65
C LEU A 77 -13.50 6.66 -9.40
N GLU A 78 -14.30 5.62 -9.59
CA GLU A 78 -15.65 5.72 -10.17
C GLU A 78 -16.55 6.56 -9.25
N ASP A 79 -16.66 6.18 -7.97
CA ASP A 79 -17.47 6.89 -6.95
C ASP A 79 -17.07 8.36 -6.78
N LYS A 80 -15.80 8.69 -7.00
CA LYS A 80 -15.29 10.06 -6.85
C LYS A 80 -15.58 10.97 -8.06
N ASN A 81 -15.78 10.38 -9.23
CA ASN A 81 -16.03 11.11 -10.47
C ASN A 81 -17.54 11.26 -10.76
N GLU A 82 -18.41 10.62 -9.98
CA GLU A 82 -19.85 10.92 -9.88
C GLU A 82 -20.12 12.17 -9.02
#